data_AF-A0A354WXZ6-F1
#
_entry.id   AF-A0A354WXZ6-F1
#
_cell.length_a   1.000
_cell.length_b   1.000
_cell.length_c   1.000
_cell.angle_alpha   90.00
_cell.angle_beta   90.00
_cell.angle_gamma   90.00
#
_symmetry.space_group_name_H-M   'P 1'
#
loop_
_entity.id
_entity.type
_entity.pdbx_description
1 polymer ?
#
loop_
_entity_poly.entity_id
_entity_poly.type
_entity_poly.pdbx_seq_one_letter_code
_entity_poly.pdbx_strand_id
1 'polypeptide(L)'
;MSFKTTRNWLQQTIYKIIAPVVHGMIRIGITPNAITATGLVLNIIAACIFIDGGLHAQANDYSYVGWGGALILFAGLFDMMDGQVA
;
A
#
# COMPACT_ATOMS: atom_id res chain seq x y z
N MET A 1 -4.35 27.91 -5.92
CA MET A 1 -3.34 26.91 -6.35
C MET A 1 -4.07 25.88 -7.20
N SER A 2 -3.68 25.67 -8.46
CA SER A 2 -4.45 24.85 -9.41
C SER A 2 -4.46 23.37 -8.98
N PHE A 3 -5.61 22.70 -9.11
CA PHE A 3 -5.81 21.29 -8.71
C PHE A 3 -4.78 20.34 -9.37
N LYS A 4 -4.32 20.68 -10.58
CA LYS A 4 -3.25 19.95 -11.28
C LYS A 4 -1.90 20.04 -10.56
N THR A 5 -1.58 21.18 -9.96
CA THR A 5 -0.32 21.39 -9.23
C THR A 5 -0.28 20.58 -7.94
N THR A 6 -1.40 20.51 -7.21
CA THR A 6 -1.50 19.73 -5.96
C THR A 6 -1.37 18.23 -6.22
N ARG A 7 -2.06 17.70 -7.25
CA ARG A 7 -1.92 16.29 -7.66
C ARG A 7 -0.49 15.94 -8.05
N ASN A 8 0.14 16.78 -8.89
CA ASN A 8 1.51 16.54 -9.35
C ASN A 8 2.52 16.59 -8.19
N TRP A 9 2.31 17.49 -7.22
CA TRP A 9 3.15 17.58 -6.02
C TRP A 9 3.00 16.36 -5.10
N LEU A 10 1.76 15.89 -4.90
CA LEU A 10 1.51 14.66 -4.12
C LEU A 10 2.13 13.44 -4.80
N GLN A 11 1.92 13.29 -6.11
CA GLN A 11 2.52 12.20 -6.90
C GLN A 11 4.05 12.23 -6.81
N GLN A 12 4.70 13.39 -6.98
CA GLN A 12 6.16 13.49 -6.87
C GLN A 12 6.69 13.12 -5.48
N THR A 13 5.95 13.47 -4.43
CA THR A 13 6.31 13.13 -3.06
C THR A 13 6.22 11.61 -2.84
N ILE A 14 5.13 10.99 -3.30
CA ILE A 14 4.94 9.54 -3.28
C ILE A 14 6.05 8.84 -4.07
N TYR A 15 6.37 9.33 -5.28
CA TYR A 15 7.45 8.79 -6.10
C TYR A 15 8.83 8.86 -5.47
N LYS A 16 9.17 9.96 -4.78
CA LYS A 16 10.46 10.09 -4.09
C LYS A 16 10.65 9.05 -2.98
N ILE A 17 9.56 8.65 -2.32
CA ILE A 17 9.59 7.66 -1.25
C ILE A 17 9.64 6.25 -1.85
N ILE A 18 8.87 6.00 -2.91
CA ILE A 18 8.73 4.70 -3.56
C ILE A 18 9.95 4.31 -4.41
N ALA A 19 10.47 5.22 -5.22
CA ALA A 19 11.55 4.94 -6.18
C ALA A 19 12.78 4.26 -5.57
N PRO A 20 13.32 4.68 -4.41
CA PRO A 20 14.46 3.99 -3.79
C PRO A 20 14.11 2.59 -3.27
N VAL A 21 12.86 2.38 -2.81
CA VAL A 21 12.37 1.08 -2.37
C VAL A 21 12.27 0.11 -3.56
N VAL A 22 11.65 0.55 -4.66
CA VAL A 22 11.56 -0.24 -5.91
C VAL A 22 12.94 -0.55 -6.47
N HIS A 23 13.83 0.44 -6.57
CA HIS A 23 15.19 0.22 -7.05
C HIS A 23 15.98 -0.73 -6.14
N GLY A 24 15.76 -0.68 -4.82
CA GLY A 24 16.34 -1.62 -3.88
C GLY A 24 15.87 -3.06 -4.12
N MET A 25 14.57 -3.25 -4.33
CA MET A 25 13.96 -4.56 -4.61
C MET A 25 14.42 -5.12 -5.97
N ILE A 26 14.46 -4.29 -7.01
CA ILE A 26 14.98 -4.68 -8.34
C ILE A 26 16.46 -5.08 -8.24
N ARG A 27 17.25 -4.40 -7.41
CA ARG A 27 18.68 -4.72 -7.19
C ARG A 27 18.90 -6.08 -6.52
N ILE A 28 17.93 -6.58 -5.77
CA ILE A 28 17.94 -7.92 -5.15
C ILE A 28 17.43 -9.00 -6.14
N GLY A 29 16.98 -8.60 -7.35
CA GLY A 29 16.47 -9.50 -8.39
C GLY A 29 14.96 -9.74 -8.31
N ILE A 30 14.23 -8.97 -7.50
CA ILE A 30 12.77 -9.05 -7.41
C ILE A 30 12.19 -8.31 -8.62
N THR A 31 11.40 -9.01 -9.43
CA THR A 31 10.73 -8.42 -10.60
C THR A 31 9.59 -7.48 -10.18
N PRO A 32 9.29 -6.41 -10.94
CA PRO A 32 8.18 -5.50 -10.65
C PRO A 32 6.85 -6.25 -10.43
N ASN A 33 6.57 -7.27 -11.25
CA ASN A 33 5.38 -8.13 -11.12
C ASN A 33 5.29 -8.86 -9.76
N ALA A 34 6.42 -9.18 -9.13
CA ALA A 34 6.42 -9.77 -7.78
C ALA A 34 6.06 -8.74 -6.70
N ILE A 35 6.37 -7.46 -6.91
CA ILE A 35 6.00 -6.35 -6.02
C ILE A 35 4.47 -6.17 -6.03
N THR A 36 3.86 -6.21 -7.22
CA THR A 36 2.41 -6.14 -7.44
C THR A 36 1.70 -7.33 -6.82
N ALA A 37 2.21 -8.54 -7.05
CA ALA A 37 1.69 -9.75 -6.42
C ALA A 37 1.74 -9.67 -4.89
N THR A 38 2.81 -9.08 -4.34
CA THR A 38 2.94 -8.84 -2.90
C THR A 38 1.92 -7.82 -2.40
N GLY A 39 1.69 -6.72 -3.13
CA GLY A 39 0.65 -5.73 -2.82
C GLY A 39 -0.76 -6.32 -2.81
N LEU A 40 -1.08 -7.17 -3.78
CA LEU A 40 -2.36 -7.89 -3.84
C LEU A 40 -2.52 -8.87 -2.67
N VAL A 41 -1.47 -9.63 -2.33
CA VAL A 41 -1.48 -10.53 -1.17
C VAL A 41 -1.67 -9.75 0.13
N LEU A 42 -1.00 -8.61 0.30
CA LEU A 42 -1.16 -7.74 1.47
C LEU A 42 -2.58 -7.17 1.58
N ASN A 43 -3.21 -6.79 0.46
CA ASN A 43 -4.61 -6.35 0.45
C ASN A 43 -5.58 -7.46 0.87
N ILE A 44 -5.35 -8.70 0.44
CA ILE A 44 -6.15 -9.86 0.87
C ILE A 44 -5.98 -10.08 2.38
N ILE A 45 -4.75 -10.02 2.91
CA ILE A 45 -4.47 -10.16 4.34
C ILE A 45 -5.16 -9.05 5.14
N ALA A 46 -5.06 -7.79 4.69
CA ALA A 46 -5.75 -6.67 5.33
C ALA A 46 -7.26 -6.87 5.36
N ALA A 47 -7.86 -7.35 4.27
CA ALA A 47 -9.28 -7.68 4.22
C ALA A 47 -9.65 -8.78 5.22
N CYS A 48 -8.83 -9.83 5.36
CA CYS A 48 -9.03 -10.85 6.39
C CYS A 48 -8.96 -10.27 7.81
N ILE A 49 -8.01 -9.38 8.09
CA ILE A 49 -7.89 -8.68 9.39
C ILE A 49 -9.12 -7.82 9.66
N PHE A 50 -9.67 -7.15 8.64
CA PHE A 50 -10.89 -6.36 8.78
C PHE A 50 -12.14 -7.22 8.99
N ILE A 51 -12.25 -8.37 8.33
CA ILE A 51 -13.36 -9.31 8.51
C ILE A 51 -13.30 -9.90 9.92
N ASP A 52 -12.12 -10.36 10.36
CA ASP A 52 -11.92 -10.93 11.70
C ASP A 52 -12.15 -9.88 12.79
N GLY A 53 -11.58 -8.69 12.61
CA GLY A 53 -11.82 -7.54 13.47
C GLY A 53 -13.28 -7.12 13.50
N GLY A 54 -14.01 -7.18 12.38
CA GLY A 54 -15.44 -6.85 12.33
C GLY A 54 -16.33 -7.90 13.01
N LEU A 55 -15.93 -9.17 12.99
CA LEU A 55 -16.67 -10.28 13.61
C LEU A 55 -16.37 -10.44 15.12
N HIS A 56 -15.13 -10.16 15.54
CA HIS A 56 -14.65 -10.37 16.91
C HIS A 56 -14.40 -9.09 17.71
N ALA A 57 -14.54 -7.89 17.12
CA ALA A 57 -14.40 -6.65 17.88
C ALA A 57 -15.48 -6.55 18.96
N GLN A 58 -15.06 -6.77 20.20
CA GLN A 58 -15.77 -6.23 21.34
C GLN A 58 -15.78 -4.70 21.20
N ALA A 59 -16.86 -4.05 21.64
CA ALA A 59 -17.25 -2.67 21.30
C ALA A 59 -16.21 -1.55 21.58
N ASN A 60 -14.99 -1.87 22.01
CA ASN A 60 -13.93 -0.92 22.36
C ASN A 60 -12.52 -1.31 21.86
N ASP A 61 -12.35 -2.37 21.05
CA ASP A 61 -11.03 -2.76 20.52
C ASP A 61 -10.84 -2.31 19.07
N TYR A 62 -10.34 -1.07 18.91
CA TYR A 62 -10.04 -0.46 17.61
C TYR A 62 -8.70 -0.90 17.02
N SER A 63 -7.97 -1.80 17.69
CA SER A 63 -6.62 -2.22 17.28
C SER A 63 -6.64 -2.89 15.91
N TYR A 64 -7.65 -3.72 15.62
CA TYR A 64 -7.83 -4.39 14.33
C TYR A 64 -8.10 -3.41 13.18
N VAL A 65 -8.84 -2.34 13.45
CA VAL A 65 -9.09 -1.27 12.47
C VAL A 65 -7.82 -0.47 12.23
N GLY A 66 -7.02 -0.21 13.28
CA GLY A 66 -5.74 0.49 13.16
C GLY A 66 -4.70 -0.31 12.37
N TRP A 67 -4.46 -1.57 12.75
CA TRP A 67 -3.51 -2.44 12.07
C TRP A 67 -3.97 -2.83 10.67
N GLY A 68 -5.25 -3.18 10.48
CA GLY A 68 -5.82 -3.44 9.17
C GLY A 68 -5.76 -2.21 8.25
N GLY A 69 -6.07 -1.02 8.79
CA GLY A 69 -6.02 0.24 8.05
C GLY A 69 -4.61 0.64 7.63
N ALA A 70 -3.62 0.51 8.54
CA ALA A 70 -2.23 0.74 8.20
C ALA A 70 -1.74 -0.24 7.11
N LEU A 71 -2.12 -1.52 7.22
CA LEU A 71 -1.70 -2.56 6.28
C LEU A 71 -2.35 -2.37 4.90
N ILE A 72 -3.61 -1.94 4.82
CA ILE A 72 -4.30 -1.66 3.54
C ILE A 72 -3.77 -0.40 2.87
N LEU A 73 -3.40 0.64 3.64
CA LEU A 73 -2.78 1.84 3.09
C LEU A 73 -1.39 1.55 2.54
N PHE A 74 -0.63 0.69 3.23
CA PHE A 74 0.67 0.22 2.76
C PHE A 74 0.52 -0.66 1.52
N ALA A 75 -0.43 -1.59 1.50
CA ALA A 75 -0.74 -2.43 0.35
C ALA A 75 -1.18 -1.60 -0.86
N GLY A 76 -2.03 -0.59 -0.67
CA GLY A 76 -2.45 0.34 -1.72
C GLY A 76 -1.30 1.15 -2.30
N LEU A 77 -0.33 1.58 -1.47
CA LEU A 77 0.90 2.18 -1.97
C LEU A 77 1.67 1.19 -2.87
N PHE A 78 1.82 -0.07 -2.44
CA PHE A 78 2.49 -1.12 -3.22
C PHE A 78 1.78 -1.50 -4.52
N ASP A 79 0.44 -1.47 -4.55
CA ASP A 79 -0.34 -1.73 -5.75
C ASP A 79 -0.22 -0.58 -6.76
N MET A 80 -0.16 0.67 -6.28
CA MET A 80 0.11 1.84 -7.11
C MET A 80 1.55 1.89 -7.66
N MET A 81 2.48 1.14 -7.07
CA MET A 81 3.90 1.12 -7.46
C MET A 81 4.14 0.49 -8.83
N ASP A 82 3.33 -0.46 -9.28
CA ASP A 82 3.53 -1.16 -10.57
C ASP A 82 2.72 -0.54 -11.71
N GLY A 83 1.59 0.10 -11.41
CA GLY A 83 0.73 0.75 -12.42
C GLY A 83 1.35 1.93 -13.16
N GLN A 84 2.54 2.40 -12.76
CA GLN A 84 3.33 3.41 -13.50
C GLN A 84 4.73 2.92 -13.93
N VAL A 85 5.05 1.63 -13.73
CA VAL A 85 6.28 0.99 -14.25
C VAL A 85 5.98 0.29 -15.59
N ALA A 86 4.71 0.19 -15.97
CA ALA A 86 4.22 -0.11 -17.32
C ALA A 86 4.14 1.15 -18.21
#